data_AF-A0A8T2XM14-F1
#
_entry.id   AF-A0A8T2XM14-F1
#
_cell.length_a   1.000
_cell.length_b   1.000
_cell.length_c   1.000
_cell.angle_alpha   90.00
_cell.angle_beta   90.00
_cell.angle_gamma   90.00
#
_symmetry.space_group_name_H-M   'P 1'
#
loop_
_entity.id
_entity.type
_entity.pdbx_description
1 polymer ?
#
loop_
_entity_poly.entity_id
_entity_poly.type
_entity_poly.pdbx_seq_one_letter_code
_entity_poly.pdbx_strand_id
1 'polypeptide(L)'
;EMAKTKGSSKKQQKRGIDFKKIKRKIDRKLPPPKNTTNTEIKSNAIVLPKQSAASEKAGLAVSKKGLTLKELLQHTSHHNVKVHERCLDGHEGFIPQSSRRA
;
A
#
# COMPACT_ATOMS: atom_id res chain seq x y z
N GLU A 1 -28.48 -51.93 -57.80
CA GLU A 1 -28.82 -50.67 -57.11
C GLU A 1 -27.54 -49.99 -56.63
N MET A 2 -27.23 -48.77 -57.07
CA MET A 2 -27.36 -47.50 -56.31
C MET A 2 -26.77 -47.61 -54.88
N ALA A 3 -25.77 -46.83 -54.46
CA ALA A 3 -25.82 -45.36 -54.44
C ALA A 3 -24.45 -44.66 -54.34
N LYS A 4 -24.50 -43.38 -54.72
CA LYS A 4 -23.43 -42.40 -54.94
C LYS A 4 -22.71 -41.91 -53.68
N THR A 5 -21.47 -41.48 -53.90
CA THR A 5 -20.61 -40.65 -53.05
C THR A 5 -21.25 -39.32 -52.63
N LYS A 6 -20.97 -38.82 -51.39
CA LYS A 6 -20.71 -37.41 -50.97
C LYS A 6 -20.17 -37.47 -49.53
N GLY A 7 -19.19 -36.72 -49.02
CA GLY A 7 -18.50 -35.51 -49.42
C GLY A 7 -17.93 -34.90 -48.11
N SER A 8 -16.64 -34.59 -48.11
CA SER A 8 -15.79 -34.23 -46.96
C SER A 8 -16.32 -33.13 -46.01
N SER A 9 -16.27 -33.37 -44.70
CA SER A 9 -16.40 -32.31 -43.68
C SER A 9 -15.03 -31.71 -43.32
N LYS A 10 -14.42 -30.97 -44.25
CA LYS A 10 -13.28 -30.10 -43.91
C LYS A 10 -13.83 -28.91 -43.12
N LYS A 11 -13.57 -28.88 -41.81
CA LYS A 11 -13.75 -27.66 -41.00
C LYS A 11 -12.81 -26.60 -41.59
N GLN A 12 -13.38 -25.69 -42.37
CA GLN A 12 -12.64 -24.54 -42.89
C GLN A 12 -12.09 -23.76 -41.69
N GLN A 13 -10.76 -23.77 -41.56
CA GLN A 13 -10.05 -22.82 -40.72
C GLN A 13 -10.47 -21.44 -41.20
N LYS A 14 -11.16 -20.68 -40.33
CA LYS A 14 -11.55 -19.31 -40.64
C LYS A 14 -10.32 -18.42 -40.56
N ARG A 15 -9.45 -18.54 -41.56
CA ARG A 15 -8.37 -17.60 -41.84
C ARG A 15 -9.03 -16.34 -42.42
N GLY A 16 -8.68 -15.16 -41.89
CA GLY A 16 -9.23 -13.87 -42.32
C GLY A 16 -10.50 -13.43 -41.58
N ILE A 17 -10.54 -13.53 -40.25
CA ILE A 17 -11.55 -12.80 -39.46
C ILE A 17 -10.86 -11.69 -38.68
N ASP A 18 -10.62 -10.58 -39.36
CA ASP A 18 -10.11 -9.37 -38.73
C ASP A 18 -11.15 -8.76 -37.78
N PHE A 19 -12.43 -9.11 -37.95
CA PHE A 19 -13.52 -8.65 -37.08
C PHE A 19 -14.45 -9.78 -36.63
N LYS A 20 -14.23 -10.26 -35.40
CA LYS A 20 -15.15 -11.16 -34.68
C LYS A 20 -16.19 -10.33 -33.93
N LYS A 21 -17.43 -10.31 -34.43
CA LYS A 21 -18.61 -9.72 -33.75
C LYS A 21 -19.19 -10.75 -32.77
N ILE A 22 -19.31 -10.38 -31.49
CA ILE A 22 -19.81 -11.27 -30.44
C ILE A 22 -21.33 -11.43 -30.61
N LYS A 23 -21.85 -12.67 -30.52
CA LYS A 23 -23.30 -12.93 -30.49
C LYS A 23 -23.89 -12.29 -29.22
N ARG A 24 -24.91 -11.43 -29.39
CA ARG A 24 -25.64 -10.81 -28.26
C ARG A 24 -26.24 -11.92 -27.38
N LYS A 25 -25.93 -11.88 -26.08
CA LYS A 25 -26.55 -12.74 -25.07
C LYS A 25 -27.68 -11.92 -24.44
N ILE A 26 -28.89 -12.47 -24.40
CA ILE A 26 -30.13 -11.75 -24.05
C ILE A 26 -30.04 -11.14 -22.63
N ASP A 27 -29.31 -11.78 -21.71
CA ASP A 27 -29.18 -11.32 -20.31
C ASP A 27 -27.83 -10.68 -19.95
N ARG A 28 -26.92 -10.42 -20.92
CA ARG A 28 -25.62 -9.80 -20.63
C ARG A 28 -25.53 -8.43 -21.28
N LYS A 29 -25.18 -7.42 -20.49
CA LYS A 29 -24.92 -6.06 -20.98
C LYS A 29 -23.92 -6.11 -22.15
N LEU A 30 -24.22 -5.33 -23.19
CA LEU A 30 -23.38 -5.26 -24.38
C LEU A 30 -21.94 -4.90 -23.97
N PRO A 31 -20.93 -5.61 -24.48
CA PRO A 31 -19.55 -5.23 -24.24
C PRO A 31 -19.29 -3.86 -24.88
N PRO A 32 -18.50 -2.99 -24.21
CA PRO A 32 -18.17 -1.67 -24.72
C PRO A 32 -17.49 -1.78 -26.10
N PRO A 33 -17.70 -0.79 -26.97
CA PRO A 33 -17.16 -0.82 -28.32
C PRO A 33 -15.62 -0.80 -28.28
N LYS A 34 -14.98 -1.56 -29.17
CA LYS A 34 -13.54 -1.88 -29.15
C LYS A 34 -12.60 -0.67 -29.31
N ASN A 35 -13.14 0.49 -29.66
CA ASN A 35 -12.45 1.76 -29.81
C ASN A 35 -12.61 2.68 -28.57
N THR A 36 -13.19 2.17 -27.47
CA THR A 36 -13.36 2.96 -26.25
C THR A 36 -12.06 2.94 -25.46
N THR A 37 -11.43 4.11 -25.32
CA THR A 37 -10.29 4.29 -24.42
C THR A 37 -10.80 4.23 -22.98
N ASN A 38 -10.33 3.25 -22.21
CA ASN A 38 -10.64 3.15 -20.79
C ASN A 38 -9.78 4.18 -20.01
N THR A 39 -10.44 5.16 -19.38
CA THR A 39 -9.80 6.24 -18.59
C THR A 39 -9.78 5.95 -17.08
N GLU A 40 -10.07 4.73 -16.66
CA GLU A 40 -10.01 4.32 -15.26
C GLU A 40 -8.56 4.22 -14.76
N ILE A 41 -8.06 5.31 -14.18
CA ILE A 41 -6.76 5.37 -13.51
C ILE A 41 -7.00 5.35 -12.01
N LYS A 42 -6.47 4.33 -11.32
CA LYS A 42 -6.45 4.25 -9.85
C LYS A 42 -5.02 4.51 -9.39
N SER A 43 -4.83 5.58 -8.63
CA SER A 43 -3.55 5.92 -8.01
C SER A 43 -3.69 5.94 -6.50
N ASN A 44 -2.72 5.33 -5.82
CA ASN A 44 -2.60 5.36 -4.36
C ASN A 44 -1.47 6.33 -3.98
N ALA A 45 -1.65 7.06 -2.89
CA ALA A 45 -0.63 7.95 -2.36
C ALA A 45 0.40 7.16 -1.53
N ILE A 46 1.67 7.57 -1.64
CA ILE A 46 2.74 7.05 -0.78
C ILE A 46 2.72 7.85 0.52
N VAL A 47 2.50 7.18 1.64
CA VAL A 47 2.59 7.79 2.97
C VAL A 47 3.99 7.58 3.51
N LEU A 48 4.72 8.67 3.72
CA LEU A 48 6.05 8.62 4.31
C LEU A 48 5.98 8.65 5.83
N PRO A 49 6.80 7.86 6.53
CA PRO A 49 6.92 7.94 7.99
C PRO A 49 7.37 9.34 8.43
N LYS A 50 6.69 9.90 9.42
CA LYS A 50 7.03 11.22 9.98
C LYS A 50 8.34 11.12 10.76
N GLN A 51 9.29 12.00 10.43
CA GLN A 51 10.55 12.16 11.15
C GLN A 51 10.39 13.19 12.27
N SER A 52 11.01 12.95 13.43
CA SER A 52 10.84 13.74 14.66
C SER A 52 11.23 15.22 14.53
N ALA A 53 12.11 15.55 13.58
CA ALA A 53 12.53 16.93 13.28
C ALA A 53 11.39 17.82 12.74
N ALA A 54 10.35 17.23 12.14
CA ALA A 54 9.20 17.95 11.59
C ALA A 54 8.05 18.09 12.60
N SER A 55 8.22 17.67 13.85
CA SER A 55 7.19 17.82 14.88
C SER A 55 7.54 19.01 15.77
N GLU A 56 6.69 20.05 15.75
CA GLU A 56 6.79 21.16 16.70
C GLU A 56 6.73 20.60 18.14
N LYS A 57 7.80 20.86 18.90
CA LYS A 57 7.94 20.46 20.31
C LYS A 57 7.55 21.60 21.26
N ALA A 58 6.86 22.62 20.75
CA ALA A 58 6.45 23.78 21.53
C ALA A 58 5.46 23.36 22.63
N GLY A 59 5.81 23.61 23.89
CA GLY A 59 4.96 23.37 25.06
C GLY A 59 5.07 21.98 25.70
N LEU A 60 5.88 21.05 25.18
CA LEU A 60 6.19 19.79 25.86
C LEU A 60 7.50 19.93 26.63
N ALA A 61 7.59 19.33 27.82
CA ALA A 61 8.89 19.18 28.47
C ALA A 61 9.78 18.31 27.57
N VAL A 62 11.02 18.75 27.36
CA VAL A 62 11.97 18.11 26.46
C VAL A 62 13.25 17.80 27.21
N SER A 63 13.84 16.62 26.96
CA SER A 63 15.16 16.27 27.49
C SER A 63 16.23 17.23 26.95
N LYS A 64 17.43 17.22 27.56
CA LYS A 64 18.60 18.02 27.11
C LYS A 64 18.96 17.86 25.62
N LYS A 65 18.42 16.84 24.94
CA LYS A 65 18.69 16.49 23.55
C LYS A 65 17.50 16.67 22.62
N GLY A 66 16.46 17.39 23.02
CA GLY A 66 15.35 17.68 22.10
C GLY A 66 14.29 16.58 22.01
N LEU A 67 14.42 15.48 22.78
CA LEU A 67 13.51 14.34 22.73
C LEU A 67 12.39 14.45 23.78
N THR A 68 11.17 14.10 23.39
CA THR A 68 9.99 14.06 24.26
C THR A 68 9.93 12.77 25.07
N LEU A 69 9.20 12.75 26.19
CA LEU A 69 9.08 11.58 27.06
C LEU A 69 8.63 10.31 26.32
N LYS A 70 7.66 10.42 25.41
CA LYS A 70 7.18 9.29 24.59
C LYS A 70 8.27 8.72 23.69
N GLU A 71 9.11 9.58 23.12
CA GLU A 71 10.22 9.16 22.27
C GLU A 71 11.34 8.52 23.12
N LEU A 72 11.60 9.03 24.33
CA LEU A 72 12.52 8.39 25.27
C LEU A 72 12.05 6.98 25.61
N LEU A 73 10.78 6.82 26.02
CA LEU A 73 10.24 5.51 26.37
C LEU A 73 10.35 4.49 25.21
N GLN A 74 10.24 4.93 23.96
CA GLN A 74 10.47 4.06 22.81
C GLN A 74 11.93 3.63 22.66
N HIS A 75 12.88 4.47 23.09
CA HIS A 75 14.31 4.16 23.06
C HIS A 75 14.80 3.30 24.23
N THR A 76 14.06 3.18 25.33
CA THR A 76 14.39 2.25 26.43
C THR A 76 14.20 0.78 26.05
N SER A 77 13.54 0.46 24.95
CA SER A 77 13.46 -0.92 24.44
C SER A 77 14.43 -1.16 23.28
N HIS A 78 15.41 -0.28 23.06
CA HIS A 78 16.34 -0.41 21.95
C HIS A 78 17.45 -1.43 22.27
N HIS A 79 17.82 -2.25 21.27
CA HIS A 79 18.84 -3.30 21.42
C HIS A 79 20.24 -2.76 21.73
N ASN A 80 20.52 -1.49 21.41
CA ASN A 80 21.81 -0.88 21.67
C ASN A 80 21.91 -0.41 23.12
N VAL A 81 22.79 -1.06 23.89
CA VAL A 81 23.04 -0.78 25.32
C VAL A 81 23.38 0.69 25.58
N LYS A 82 24.22 1.32 24.72
CA LYS A 82 24.60 2.73 24.90
C LYS A 82 23.41 3.69 24.73
N VAL A 83 22.46 3.32 23.86
CA VAL A 83 21.25 4.13 23.66
C VAL A 83 20.29 3.94 24.84
N HIS A 84 20.21 2.72 25.37
CA HIS A 84 19.43 2.39 26.56
C HIS A 84 19.88 3.19 27.79
N GLU A 85 21.17 3.11 28.14
CA GLU A 85 21.76 3.85 29.28
C GLU A 85 21.51 5.35 29.16
N ARG A 86 21.83 5.92 27.99
CA ARG A 86 21.63 7.34 27.71
C ARG A 86 20.15 7.77 27.76
N CYS A 87 19.24 6.84 27.56
CA CYS A 87 17.81 7.09 27.63
C CYS A 87 17.32 7.08 29.08
N LEU A 88 17.81 6.15 29.89
CA LEU A 88 17.55 6.09 31.33
C LEU A 88 18.04 7.37 32.03
N ASP A 89 19.26 7.84 31.73
CA ASP A 89 19.78 9.11 32.24
C ASP A 89 18.89 10.30 31.85
N GLY A 90 18.35 10.26 30.63
CA GLY A 90 17.43 11.26 30.10
C GLY A 90 16.07 11.22 30.79
N HIS A 91 15.57 10.03 31.15
CA HIS A 91 14.32 9.83 31.87
C HIS A 91 14.46 10.31 33.31
N GLU A 92 15.59 9.99 33.95
CA GLU A 92 15.91 10.48 35.28
C GLU A 92 15.93 12.02 35.32
N GLY A 93 16.61 12.66 34.36
CA GLY A 93 16.64 14.13 34.24
C GLY A 93 15.29 14.78 33.92
N PHE A 94 14.29 14.01 33.49
CA PHE A 94 12.94 14.49 33.19
C PHE A 94 12.02 14.48 34.42
N ILE A 95 12.23 13.57 35.36
CA ILE A 95 11.44 13.48 36.60
C ILE A 95 11.87 14.60 37.55
N PRO A 96 10.96 15.53 37.93
CA PRO A 96 11.30 16.59 38.89
C PRO A 96 11.71 15.98 40.23
N GLN A 97 12.82 16.46 40.81
CA GLN A 97 13.41 15.91 42.04
C GLN A 97 12.45 15.90 43.24
N SER A 98 11.42 16.75 43.24
CA SER A 98 10.35 16.80 44.23
C SER A 98 9.49 15.53 44.28
N SER A 99 9.46 14.73 43.22
CA SER A 99 8.70 13.47 43.13
C SER A 99 9.49 12.23 43.59
N ARG A 100 10.78 12.36 43.90
CA ARG A 100 11.66 11.22 44.24
C ARG A 100 11.76 10.94 45.75
N ARG A 101 11.10 11.77 46.56
CA ARG A 101 10.97 11.59 48.01
C ARG A 101 9.50 11.34 48.33
N ALA A 102 9.07 10.10 48.12
CA ALA A 102 7.84 9.53 48.67
C ALA A 102 8.12 8.06 48.96
#